data_AF-A0AAJ8LBG7-F1
#
_entry.id   AF-A0AAJ8LBG7-F1
#
_cell.length_a   1.000
_cell.length_b   1.000
_cell.length_c   1.000
_cell.angle_alpha   90.00
_cell.angle_beta   90.00
_cell.angle_gamma   90.00
#
_symmetry.space_group_name_H-M   'P 1'
#
loop_
_entity.id
_entity.type
_entity.pdbx_description
1 polymer ?
#
loop_
_entity_poly.entity_id
_entity_poly.type
_entity_poly.pdbx_seq_one_letter_code
_entity_poly.pdbx_strand_id
1 'polypeptide(L)'
;MSRPPFPSGWSSIPLNPRNLTLANTLPVGQSFLWHRHSLPSASQSTPSEEFSRAVDDPPRVVCLRQSPSHLYYTAIHCDELAAKIDREKGSTRRWLDDYFQFQAQPDLEALYAEWKVRDPALFGKVEVDGRAIGVRVLRQDPWECLIAEMGFGYRASFIESSLESLRAEFGSKPGNIEAGLMTWRAMDVDLPSLIPIDTHLTAIAARHPSFPLRLRNKPMSKLIYDETQEFLLDKWGPLGGWCQAVMFAADLPQAQVKVKKEKIVVTQKASTPVKRPLENDFITNTELKRTRSATRLHVKRSTTVNVKEEEIHVKIE
;
A
#
# COMPACT_ATOMS: atom_id res chain seq x y z
N MET A 1 -15.60 4.29 21.92
CA MET A 1 -14.60 5.33 22.23
C MET A 1 -14.35 6.17 21.00
N SER A 2 -14.40 7.50 21.14
CA SER A 2 -14.24 8.42 20.02
C SER A 2 -12.77 8.81 19.84
N ARG A 3 -12.37 8.99 18.58
CA ARG A 3 -11.09 9.61 18.23
C ARG A 3 -10.97 10.99 18.90
N PRO A 4 -9.81 11.37 19.47
CA PRO A 4 -9.64 12.71 20.04
C PRO A 4 -9.77 13.79 18.96
N PRO A 5 -10.33 14.96 19.30
CA PRO A 5 -10.48 16.06 18.36
C PRO A 5 -9.12 16.52 17.83
N PHE A 6 -9.03 16.89 16.55
CA PHE A 6 -7.80 17.46 16.02
C PHE A 6 -7.85 19.00 16.10
N PRO A 7 -6.77 19.70 16.52
CA PRO A 7 -5.48 19.17 16.95
C PRO A 7 -5.43 18.76 18.45
N SER A 8 -6.46 19.07 19.23
CA SER A 8 -6.49 18.86 20.69
C SER A 8 -6.49 17.39 21.12
N GLY A 9 -5.35 16.90 21.63
CA GLY A 9 -5.20 15.50 22.06
C GLY A 9 -4.42 14.64 21.05
N TRP A 10 -3.84 15.28 20.02
CA TRP A 10 -2.83 14.68 19.17
C TRP A 10 -1.44 15.07 19.65
N SER A 11 -0.52 14.12 19.58
CA SER A 11 0.91 14.37 19.76
C SER A 11 1.54 14.80 18.43
N SER A 12 2.74 15.39 18.48
CA SER A 12 3.43 15.84 17.27
C SER A 12 4.93 15.58 17.30
N ILE A 13 5.52 15.42 16.12
CA ILE A 13 6.95 15.27 15.86
C ILE A 13 7.34 16.37 14.86
N PRO A 14 8.27 17.28 15.19
CA PRO A 14 8.82 18.22 14.23
C PRO A 14 9.47 17.45 13.07
N LEU A 15 8.95 17.64 11.86
CA LEU A 15 9.37 16.84 10.71
C LEU A 15 9.07 17.60 9.41
N ASN A 16 10.12 17.83 8.62
CA ASN A 16 10.00 18.41 7.29
C ASN A 16 9.53 17.32 6.30
N PRO A 17 8.60 17.63 5.36
CA PRO A 17 8.22 16.75 4.25
C PRO A 17 9.38 16.11 3.47
N ARG A 18 10.54 16.76 3.41
CA ARG A 18 11.76 16.18 2.81
C ARG A 18 12.30 14.96 3.53
N ASN A 19 12.05 14.85 4.83
CA ASN A 19 12.48 13.73 5.65
C ASN A 19 11.41 12.65 5.79
N LEU A 20 10.14 12.98 5.58
CA LEU A 20 9.05 12.02 5.42
C LEU A 20 7.87 12.72 4.75
N THR A 21 7.30 12.13 3.70
CA THR A 21 5.98 12.52 3.18
C THR A 21 5.06 11.31 3.25
N LEU A 22 3.99 11.39 4.07
CA LEU A 22 3.07 10.26 4.28
C LEU A 22 2.44 9.80 2.98
N ALA A 23 2.00 10.75 2.15
CA ALA A 23 1.36 10.48 0.87
C ALA A 23 2.27 9.79 -0.16
N ASN A 24 3.59 9.92 0.00
CA ASN A 24 4.59 9.32 -0.86
C ASN A 24 5.21 8.05 -0.28
N THR A 25 5.12 7.85 1.04
CA THR A 25 5.71 6.68 1.73
C THR A 25 4.70 5.56 1.95
N LEU A 26 3.49 5.89 2.39
CA LEU A 26 2.51 4.88 2.81
C LEU A 26 1.81 4.17 1.62
N PRO A 27 1.39 4.86 0.54
CA PRO A 27 0.63 4.22 -0.54
C PRO A 27 1.49 3.50 -1.60
N VAL A 28 2.81 3.63 -1.57
CA VAL A 28 3.71 3.24 -2.69
C VAL A 28 4.07 1.75 -2.70
N GLY A 29 3.19 0.89 -2.20
CA GLY A 29 3.37 -0.57 -2.25
C GLY A 29 4.32 -1.14 -1.20
N GLN A 30 4.85 -0.31 -0.30
CA GLN A 30 5.60 -0.80 0.86
C GLN A 30 4.64 -1.39 1.89
N SER A 31 3.65 -0.61 2.35
CA SER A 31 2.63 -1.07 3.29
C SER A 31 1.25 -0.93 2.69
N PHE A 32 0.43 -1.97 2.82
CA PHE A 32 -0.94 -1.95 2.33
C PHE A 32 -1.97 -1.65 3.45
N LEU A 33 -1.55 -1.76 4.70
CA LEU A 33 -2.43 -1.68 5.89
C LEU A 33 -2.81 -0.25 6.28
N TRP A 34 -2.32 0.76 5.56
CA TRP A 34 -2.68 2.15 5.77
C TRP A 34 -3.91 2.53 4.96
N HIS A 35 -4.94 3.00 5.66
CA HIS A 35 -6.12 3.60 5.06
C HIS A 35 -5.96 5.11 4.97
N ARG A 36 -6.10 5.66 3.76
CA ARG A 36 -6.05 7.10 3.49
C ARG A 36 -7.46 7.68 3.44
N HIS A 37 -7.68 8.73 4.21
CA HIS A 37 -8.94 9.46 4.27
C HIS A 37 -8.70 10.93 3.91
N SER A 38 -9.44 11.46 2.93
CA SER A 38 -9.40 12.88 2.63
C SER A 38 -10.18 13.66 3.68
N LEU A 39 -9.61 14.77 4.13
CA LEU A 39 -10.22 15.69 5.08
C LEU A 39 -10.67 16.96 4.34
N PRO A 40 -11.78 17.59 4.76
CA PRO A 40 -12.14 18.91 4.29
C PRO A 40 -11.08 19.90 4.77
N SER A 41 -10.12 20.23 3.91
CA SER A 41 -9.05 21.18 4.25
C SER A 41 -9.58 22.62 4.15
N ALA A 42 -9.42 23.39 5.23
CA ALA A 42 -9.79 24.80 5.28
C ALA A 42 -8.62 25.74 4.92
N SER A 43 -7.36 25.26 4.95
CA SER A 43 -6.15 26.06 4.72
C SER A 43 -4.94 25.21 4.32
N GLN A 44 -3.89 25.84 3.76
CA GLN A 44 -2.61 25.16 3.47
C GLN A 44 -1.86 24.68 4.72
N SER A 45 -2.13 25.26 5.90
CA SER A 45 -1.52 24.88 7.19
C SER A 45 -2.21 23.68 7.85
N THR A 46 -3.44 23.36 7.45
CA THR A 46 -4.20 22.25 8.03
C THR A 46 -3.99 20.97 7.20
N PRO A 47 -3.78 19.81 7.84
CA PRO A 47 -3.70 18.54 7.12
C PRO A 47 -4.94 18.30 6.26
N SER A 48 -4.74 18.04 4.97
CA SER A 48 -5.81 17.71 4.03
C SER A 48 -6.19 16.24 4.02
N GLU A 49 -5.42 15.40 4.72
CA GLU A 49 -5.56 13.96 4.69
C GLU A 49 -5.17 13.36 6.03
N GLU A 50 -5.71 12.17 6.30
CA GLU A 50 -5.37 11.35 7.45
C GLU A 50 -5.06 9.93 6.99
N PHE A 51 -4.09 9.31 7.63
CA PHE A 51 -3.74 7.92 7.44
C PHE A 51 -4.01 7.15 8.73
N SER A 52 -4.70 6.02 8.65
CA SER A 52 -4.95 5.18 9.82
C SER A 52 -4.65 3.72 9.58
N ARG A 53 -4.13 3.05 10.61
CA ARG A 53 -3.71 1.66 10.56
C ARG A 53 -3.88 1.00 11.93
N ALA A 54 -4.31 -0.26 11.95
CA ALA A 54 -4.24 -1.10 13.14
C ALA A 54 -2.80 -1.59 13.36
N VAL A 55 -2.34 -1.49 14.60
CA VAL A 55 -1.02 -1.90 15.06
C VAL A 55 -1.22 -2.82 16.26
N ASP A 56 -0.55 -3.96 16.24
CA ASP A 56 -0.56 -4.89 17.36
C ASP A 56 0.56 -4.54 18.38
N ASP A 57 0.51 -5.15 19.56
CA ASP A 57 1.51 -5.03 20.63
C ASP A 57 1.91 -3.58 21.03
N PRO A 58 1.08 -2.89 21.84
CA PRO A 58 -0.27 -3.27 22.22
C PRO A 58 -1.29 -2.93 21.11
N PRO A 59 -2.43 -3.65 21.05
CA PRO A 59 -3.45 -3.44 20.03
C PRO A 59 -4.03 -2.03 20.09
N ARG A 60 -3.89 -1.30 18.98
CA ARG A 60 -4.38 0.08 18.83
C ARG A 60 -4.55 0.46 17.35
N VAL A 61 -5.36 1.46 17.08
CA VAL A 61 -5.42 2.10 15.76
C VAL A 61 -4.63 3.39 15.80
N VAL A 62 -3.52 3.45 15.08
CA VAL A 62 -2.71 4.66 14.93
C VAL A 62 -3.31 5.51 13.82
N CYS A 63 -3.48 6.80 14.07
CA CYS A 63 -3.89 7.79 13.08
C CYS A 63 -2.80 8.85 12.94
N LEU A 64 -2.49 9.22 11.70
CA LEU A 64 -1.46 10.16 11.32
C LEU A 64 -2.03 11.28 10.46
N ARG A 65 -1.58 12.50 10.71
CA ARG A 65 -1.84 13.67 9.88
C ARG A 65 -0.53 14.43 9.71
N GLN A 66 -0.33 15.06 8.57
CA GLN A 66 0.91 15.78 8.28
C GLN A 66 0.63 17.23 7.89
N SER A 67 1.46 18.12 8.39
CA SER A 67 1.56 19.52 7.97
C SER A 67 2.94 19.78 7.35
N PRO A 68 3.22 20.99 6.82
CA PRO A 68 4.53 21.32 6.27
C PRO A 68 5.71 21.27 7.27
N SER A 69 5.45 21.20 8.58
CA SER A 69 6.51 21.22 9.61
C SER A 69 6.39 20.12 10.67
N HIS A 70 5.26 19.42 10.74
CA HIS A 70 5.01 18.43 11.79
C HIS A 70 4.27 17.21 11.25
N LEU A 71 4.66 16.04 11.78
CA LEU A 71 3.86 14.82 11.78
C LEU A 71 3.04 14.78 13.08
N TYR A 72 1.73 14.76 12.95
CA TYR A 72 0.80 14.58 14.06
C TYR A 72 0.38 13.12 14.15
N TYR A 73 0.29 12.60 15.37
CA TYR A 73 -0.17 11.25 15.61
C TYR A 73 -1.08 11.14 16.83
N THR A 74 -1.98 10.16 16.78
CA THR A 74 -2.76 9.68 17.93
C THR A 74 -2.97 8.18 17.82
N ALA A 75 -3.29 7.52 18.92
CA ALA A 75 -3.72 6.12 18.94
C ALA A 75 -5.12 6.00 19.57
N ILE A 76 -5.92 5.07 19.06
CA ILE A 76 -7.21 4.66 19.61
C ILE A 76 -7.03 3.27 20.19
N HIS A 77 -7.31 3.12 21.49
CA HIS A 77 -7.10 1.87 22.24
C HIS A 77 -8.42 1.16 22.55
N CYS A 78 -8.33 -0.10 22.95
CA CYS A 78 -9.48 -0.93 23.33
C CYS A 78 -10.19 -0.45 24.60
N ASP A 79 -9.46 0.21 25.50
CA ASP A 79 -9.95 0.78 26.75
C ASP A 79 -9.04 1.92 27.25
N GLU A 80 -9.51 2.61 28.29
CA GLU A 80 -8.82 3.77 28.87
C GLU A 80 -7.54 3.40 29.63
N LEU A 81 -7.45 2.17 30.15
CA LEU A 81 -6.26 1.65 30.83
C LEU A 81 -5.13 1.46 29.82
N ALA A 82 -5.41 0.81 28.68
CA ALA A 82 -4.46 0.66 27.58
C ALA A 82 -3.98 2.02 27.06
N ALA A 83 -4.90 2.98 26.92
CA ALA A 83 -4.55 4.35 26.54
C ALA A 83 -3.63 5.03 27.57
N LYS A 84 -3.88 4.83 28.87
CA LYS A 84 -3.02 5.37 29.93
C LYS A 84 -1.63 4.74 29.91
N ILE A 85 -1.55 3.42 29.76
CA ILE A 85 -0.28 2.68 29.67
C ILE A 85 0.55 3.17 28.48
N ASP A 86 -0.07 3.37 27.31
CA ASP A 86 0.63 3.89 26.13
C ASP A 86 1.11 5.33 26.34
N ARG A 87 0.33 6.20 27.01
CA ARG A 87 0.77 7.56 27.36
C ARG A 87 1.98 7.57 28.29
N GLU A 88 2.02 6.67 29.27
CA GLU A 88 3.14 6.55 30.22
C GLU A 88 4.39 5.94 29.58
N LYS A 89 4.22 4.89 28.76
CA LYS A 89 5.34 4.19 28.12
C LYS A 89 5.82 4.83 26.82
N GLY A 90 4.98 5.63 26.17
CA GLY A 90 5.23 6.20 24.86
C GLY A 90 5.31 5.14 23.75
N SER A 91 4.60 4.02 23.87
CA SER A 91 4.72 2.88 22.95
C SER A 91 4.39 3.26 21.50
N THR A 92 3.35 4.06 21.28
CA THR A 92 3.01 4.58 19.94
C THR A 92 4.13 5.44 19.36
N ARG A 93 4.77 6.29 20.17
CA ARG A 93 5.87 7.13 19.69
C ARG A 93 7.07 6.29 19.31
N ARG A 94 7.48 5.36 20.17
CA ARG A 94 8.61 4.45 19.90
C ARG A 94 8.38 3.61 18.66
N TRP A 95 7.17 3.09 18.50
CA TRP A 95 6.78 2.36 17.30
C TRP A 95 6.88 3.23 16.04
N LEU A 96 6.46 4.50 16.08
CA LEU A 96 6.63 5.40 14.93
C LEU A 96 8.10 5.69 14.62
N ASP A 97 8.92 5.91 15.66
CA ASP A 97 10.36 6.15 15.50
C ASP A 97 11.06 4.96 14.85
N ASP A 98 10.66 3.74 15.20
CA ASP A 98 11.17 2.49 14.62
C ASP A 98 10.60 2.21 13.22
N TYR A 99 9.27 2.28 13.07
CA TYR A 99 8.56 1.99 11.83
C TYR A 99 8.97 2.91 10.68
N PHE A 100 9.16 4.21 10.95
CA PHE A 100 9.70 5.16 9.99
C PHE A 100 11.23 5.26 10.05
N GLN A 101 11.90 4.50 10.91
CA GLN A 101 13.36 4.47 11.04
C GLN A 101 13.99 5.86 11.29
N PHE A 102 13.33 6.69 12.10
CA PHE A 102 13.78 8.06 12.38
C PHE A 102 15.11 8.10 13.14
N GLN A 103 15.42 7.10 13.95
CA GLN A 103 16.68 7.05 14.70
C GLN A 103 17.81 6.46 13.85
N ALA A 104 17.55 5.38 13.12
CA ALA A 104 18.54 4.71 12.29
C ALA A 104 18.96 5.57 11.09
N GLN A 105 18.01 6.28 10.48
CA GLN A 105 18.24 7.19 9.36
C GLN A 105 17.59 8.54 9.68
N PRO A 106 18.26 9.47 10.38
CA PRO A 106 17.63 10.72 10.81
C PRO A 106 17.52 11.77 9.69
N ASP A 107 18.44 11.74 8.71
CA ASP A 107 18.50 12.72 7.62
C ASP A 107 18.40 12.05 6.25
N LEU A 108 17.18 12.03 5.71
CA LEU A 108 16.91 11.49 4.39
C LEU A 108 17.45 12.39 3.27
N GLU A 109 17.60 13.70 3.50
CA GLU A 109 18.16 14.61 2.50
C GLU A 109 19.65 14.31 2.28
N ALA A 110 20.38 14.01 3.36
CA ALA A 110 21.76 13.56 3.27
C ALA A 110 21.89 12.25 2.47
N LEU A 111 21.00 11.27 2.70
CA LEU A 111 20.99 10.02 1.92
C LEU A 111 20.72 10.26 0.43
N TYR A 112 19.76 11.12 0.10
CA TYR A 112 19.47 11.49 -1.28
C TYR A 112 20.67 12.19 -1.93
N ALA A 113 21.37 13.05 -1.20
CA ALA A 113 22.57 13.70 -1.69
C ALA A 113 23.69 12.68 -1.95
N GLU A 114 23.88 11.71 -1.05
CA GLU A 114 24.86 10.63 -1.22
C GLU A 114 24.56 9.79 -2.47
N TRP A 115 23.31 9.36 -2.67
CA TRP A 115 22.95 8.57 -3.85
C TRP A 115 23.09 9.34 -5.16
N LYS A 116 22.82 10.66 -5.16
CA LYS A 116 23.09 11.51 -6.34
C LYS A 116 24.56 11.54 -6.72
N VAL A 117 25.46 11.52 -5.73
CA VAL A 117 26.91 11.48 -5.97
C VAL A 117 27.35 10.10 -6.43
N ARG A 118 26.81 9.03 -5.84
CA ARG A 118 27.18 7.64 -6.18
C ARG A 118 26.68 7.22 -7.57
N ASP A 119 25.45 7.61 -7.92
CA ASP A 119 24.80 7.25 -9.18
C ASP A 119 24.25 8.51 -9.89
N PRO A 120 25.14 9.35 -10.46
CA PRO A 120 24.73 10.56 -11.17
C PRO A 120 23.99 10.24 -12.48
N ALA A 121 24.17 9.04 -13.03
CA ALA A 121 23.65 8.68 -14.35
C ALA A 121 22.19 8.22 -14.32
N LEU A 122 21.75 7.62 -13.21
CA LEU A 122 20.38 7.17 -12.99
C LEU A 122 19.72 7.97 -11.85
N PHE A 123 20.19 7.86 -10.60
CA PHE A 123 19.59 8.58 -9.46
C PHE A 123 19.74 10.10 -9.57
N GLY A 124 20.90 10.57 -10.04
CA GLY A 124 21.17 12.00 -10.26
C GLY A 124 20.23 12.67 -11.26
N LYS A 125 19.61 11.90 -12.15
CA LYS A 125 18.62 12.39 -13.13
C LYS A 125 17.19 12.32 -12.62
N VAL A 126 16.95 11.70 -11.47
CA VAL A 126 15.62 11.66 -10.88
C VAL A 126 15.27 13.06 -10.39
N GLU A 127 14.26 13.64 -11.02
CA GLU A 127 13.56 14.76 -10.40
C GLU A 127 12.89 14.22 -9.15
N VAL A 128 13.48 14.54 -8.00
CA VAL A 128 12.83 14.34 -6.70
C VAL A 128 11.71 15.39 -6.60
N ASP A 129 10.66 15.15 -7.37
CA ASP A 129 9.49 16.00 -7.46
C ASP A 129 8.49 15.64 -6.35
N GLY A 130 7.28 16.19 -6.45
CA GLY A 130 6.22 16.02 -5.44
C GLY A 130 5.89 14.58 -5.04
N ARG A 131 6.27 13.54 -5.80
CA ARG A 131 6.01 12.12 -5.45
C ARG A 131 7.20 11.35 -4.88
N ALA A 132 8.42 11.82 -5.08
CA ALA A 132 9.64 11.17 -4.58
C ALA A 132 10.25 11.89 -3.36
N ILE A 133 9.72 13.05 -3.00
CA ILE A 133 10.10 13.78 -1.78
C ILE A 133 9.70 12.99 -0.53
N GLY A 134 10.62 12.84 0.40
CA GLY A 134 10.35 12.25 1.71
C GLY A 134 9.95 10.77 1.69
N VAL A 135 10.40 9.99 0.71
CA VAL A 135 10.08 8.56 0.63
C VAL A 135 11.04 7.79 1.54
N ARG A 136 10.50 7.20 2.61
CA ARG A 136 11.26 6.32 3.50
C ARG A 136 10.98 4.85 3.22
N VAL A 137 11.92 3.98 3.57
CA VAL A 137 11.61 2.55 3.71
C VAL A 137 11.03 2.30 5.09
N LEU A 138 9.88 1.63 5.13
CA LEU A 138 9.21 1.27 6.37
C LEU A 138 9.87 0.03 6.97
N ARG A 139 10.15 0.04 8.28
CA ARG A 139 10.52 -1.17 9.02
C ARG A 139 9.25 -1.91 9.38
N GLN A 140 8.83 -2.78 8.48
CA GLN A 140 7.62 -3.57 8.66
C GLN A 140 7.88 -4.75 9.58
N ASP A 141 6.83 -5.19 10.27
CA ASP A 141 6.91 -6.40 11.05
C ASP A 141 7.20 -7.58 10.09
N PRO A 142 8.31 -8.33 10.29
CA PRO A 142 8.64 -9.50 9.49
C PRO A 142 7.50 -10.49 9.32
N TRP A 143 6.69 -10.65 10.37
CA TRP A 143 5.51 -11.48 10.36
C TRP A 143 4.47 -10.98 9.34
N GLU A 144 4.20 -9.67 9.30
CA GLU A 144 3.27 -9.08 8.34
C GLU A 144 3.76 -9.23 6.90
N CYS A 145 5.07 -9.04 6.67
CA CYS A 145 5.70 -9.24 5.36
C CYS A 145 5.52 -10.67 4.87
N LEU A 146 5.82 -11.63 5.74
CA LEU A 146 5.77 -13.05 5.44
C LEU A 146 4.35 -13.54 5.15
N ILE A 147 3.39 -13.08 5.95
CA ILE A 147 1.98 -13.40 5.76
C ILE A 147 1.44 -12.77 4.47
N ALA A 148 1.85 -11.54 4.13
CA ALA A 148 1.54 -10.94 2.84
C ALA A 148 2.15 -11.72 1.65
N GLU A 149 3.39 -12.19 1.77
CA GLU A 149 4.07 -13.03 0.76
C GLU A 149 3.33 -14.35 0.55
N MET A 150 2.85 -14.97 1.63
CA MET A 150 2.00 -16.16 1.62
C MET A 150 0.56 -15.92 1.11
N GLY A 151 0.24 -14.68 0.72
CA GLY A 151 -1.04 -14.31 0.15
C GLY A 151 -2.16 -14.13 1.18
N PHE A 152 -1.84 -14.08 2.47
CA PHE A 152 -2.80 -13.66 3.48
C PHE A 152 -2.99 -12.12 3.39
N GLY A 153 -4.19 -11.69 3.01
CA GLY A 153 -4.53 -10.29 2.68
C GLY A 153 -4.82 -10.08 1.19
N TYR A 154 -5.61 -9.04 0.83
CA TYR A 154 -6.13 -8.60 -0.50
C TYR A 154 -6.67 -9.63 -1.51
N ARG A 155 -6.44 -10.93 -1.30
CA ARG A 155 -6.94 -12.05 -2.07
C ARG A 155 -7.65 -13.00 -1.11
N ALA A 156 -8.74 -12.52 -0.52
CA ALA A 156 -9.60 -13.29 0.41
C ALA A 156 -10.13 -14.62 -0.17
N SER A 157 -9.95 -14.85 -1.47
CA SER A 157 -10.32 -16.10 -2.17
C SER A 157 -9.33 -17.27 -2.01
N PHE A 158 -8.26 -17.16 -1.23
CA PHE A 158 -7.21 -18.20 -1.17
C PHE A 158 -6.88 -18.70 0.25
N ILE A 159 -7.82 -18.64 1.20
CA ILE A 159 -7.60 -19.15 2.57
C ILE A 159 -7.10 -20.62 2.55
N GLU A 160 -7.63 -21.45 1.64
CA GLU A 160 -7.17 -22.85 1.48
C GLU A 160 -5.72 -22.96 0.96
N SER A 161 -5.33 -22.14 -0.02
CA SER A 161 -3.95 -22.15 -0.54
C SER A 161 -2.96 -21.66 0.51
N SER A 162 -3.32 -20.60 1.25
CA SER A 162 -2.46 -20.06 2.28
C SER A 162 -2.34 -21.03 3.48
N LEU A 163 -3.42 -21.76 3.81
CA LEU A 163 -3.36 -22.82 4.82
C LEU A 163 -2.49 -24.01 4.36
N GLU A 164 -2.53 -24.38 3.08
CA GLU A 164 -1.66 -25.41 2.52
C GLU A 164 -0.18 -25.00 2.58
N SER A 165 0.14 -23.73 2.26
CA SER A 165 1.49 -23.19 2.43
C SER A 165 1.97 -23.25 3.89
N LEU A 166 1.12 -22.88 4.85
CA LEU A 166 1.46 -22.97 6.28
C LEU A 166 1.68 -24.42 6.74
N ARG A 167 0.86 -25.36 6.25
CA ARG A 167 1.03 -26.79 6.55
C ARG A 167 2.29 -27.36 5.92
N ALA A 168 2.66 -26.93 4.71
CA ALA A 168 3.89 -27.34 4.06
C ALA A 168 5.12 -26.86 4.83
N GLU A 169 5.09 -25.62 5.33
CA GLU A 169 6.21 -25.02 6.07
C GLU A 169 6.35 -25.56 7.49
N PHE A 170 5.24 -25.57 8.26
CA PHE A 170 5.28 -25.89 9.69
C PHE A 170 4.84 -27.30 10.03
N GLY A 171 4.23 -28.01 9.08
CA GLY A 171 3.65 -29.32 9.27
C GLY A 171 2.18 -29.27 9.69
N SER A 172 1.47 -30.35 9.38
CA SER A 172 0.00 -30.46 9.55
C SER A 172 -0.46 -30.89 10.95
N LYS A 173 0.45 -31.05 11.93
CA LYS A 173 0.07 -31.45 13.28
C LYS A 173 -0.61 -30.29 14.03
N PRO A 174 -1.61 -30.55 14.88
CA PRO A 174 -2.19 -29.52 15.74
C PRO A 174 -1.11 -28.77 16.53
N GLY A 175 -1.16 -27.44 16.54
CA GLY A 175 -0.20 -26.58 17.25
C GLY A 175 1.10 -26.26 16.49
N ASN A 176 1.46 -26.99 15.43
CA ASN A 176 2.69 -26.72 14.68
C ASN A 176 2.66 -25.36 13.98
N ILE A 177 1.54 -25.06 13.31
CA ILE A 177 1.36 -23.77 12.64
C ILE A 177 1.49 -22.66 13.68
N GLU A 178 0.72 -22.71 14.77
CA GLU A 178 0.77 -21.71 15.84
C GLU A 178 2.19 -21.49 16.39
N ALA A 179 2.92 -22.56 16.71
CA ALA A 179 4.30 -22.47 17.18
C ALA A 179 5.25 -21.88 16.11
N GLY A 180 5.05 -22.22 14.84
CA GLY A 180 5.79 -21.69 13.71
C GLY A 180 5.56 -20.19 13.49
N LEU A 181 4.31 -19.75 13.51
CA LEU A 181 3.93 -18.34 13.40
C LEU A 181 4.51 -17.52 14.57
N MET A 182 4.50 -18.08 15.78
CA MET A 182 5.12 -17.44 16.95
C MET A 182 6.64 -17.31 16.82
N THR A 183 7.30 -18.31 16.22
CA THR A 183 8.73 -18.26 15.96
C THR A 183 9.06 -17.17 14.95
N TRP A 184 8.31 -17.10 13.84
CA TRP A 184 8.49 -16.06 12.83
C TRP A 184 8.22 -14.66 13.33
N ARG A 185 7.21 -14.49 14.18
CA ARG A 185 6.94 -13.21 14.86
C ARG A 185 8.10 -12.75 15.75
N ALA A 186 8.94 -13.67 16.21
CA ALA A 186 10.13 -13.36 17.00
C ALA A 186 11.39 -13.16 16.14
N MET A 187 11.34 -13.36 14.82
CA MET A 187 12.50 -13.17 13.94
C MET A 187 12.59 -11.70 13.51
N ASP A 188 13.75 -11.08 13.73
CA ASP A 188 14.11 -9.77 13.19
C ASP A 188 14.92 -9.98 11.90
N VAL A 189 14.42 -9.47 10.78
CA VAL A 189 15.05 -9.62 9.45
C VAL A 189 15.27 -8.26 8.80
N ASP A 190 15.99 -7.40 9.51
CA ASP A 190 16.48 -6.16 8.92
C ASP A 190 17.59 -6.46 7.91
N LEU A 191 17.28 -6.35 6.62
CA LEU A 191 18.28 -6.43 5.54
C LEU A 191 18.20 -5.20 4.62
N PRO A 192 18.71 -4.03 5.05
CA PRO A 192 18.60 -2.76 4.32
C PRO A 192 19.25 -2.76 2.93
N SER A 193 20.17 -3.70 2.70
CA SER A 193 20.87 -3.92 1.44
C SER A 193 20.08 -4.78 0.46
N LEU A 194 19.03 -5.49 0.89
CA LEU A 194 18.22 -6.29 -0.02
C LEU A 194 17.46 -5.38 -0.99
N ILE A 195 17.62 -5.63 -2.28
CA ILE A 195 16.92 -4.88 -3.31
C ILE A 195 15.93 -5.84 -3.98
N PRO A 196 14.60 -5.67 -3.79
CA PRO A 196 13.63 -6.55 -4.42
C PRO A 196 13.62 -6.33 -5.94
N ILE A 197 14.35 -7.18 -6.67
CA ILE A 197 14.45 -7.09 -8.13
C ILE A 197 13.21 -7.71 -8.77
N ASP A 198 12.41 -6.88 -9.42
CA ASP A 198 11.32 -7.29 -10.28
C ASP A 198 11.53 -6.81 -11.72
N THR A 199 10.51 -7.01 -12.56
CA THR A 199 10.59 -6.60 -13.98
C THR A 199 10.65 -5.08 -14.11
N HIS A 200 9.99 -4.35 -13.21
CA HIS A 200 9.94 -2.89 -13.23
C HIS A 200 11.28 -2.29 -12.81
N LEU A 201 11.87 -2.78 -11.73
CA LEU A 201 13.18 -2.36 -11.28
C LEU A 201 14.29 -2.72 -12.27
N THR A 202 14.19 -3.89 -12.91
CA THR A 202 15.10 -4.25 -14.00
C THR A 202 14.98 -3.26 -15.17
N ALA A 203 13.76 -2.80 -15.49
CA ALA A 203 13.54 -1.77 -16.51
C ALA A 203 14.08 -0.40 -16.10
N ILE A 204 14.04 -0.05 -14.81
CA ILE A 204 14.68 1.16 -14.27
C ILE A 204 16.21 1.03 -14.38
N ALA A 205 16.79 -0.08 -13.91
CA ALA A 205 18.22 -0.35 -13.95
C ALA A 205 18.77 -0.31 -15.38
N ALA A 206 18.01 -0.83 -16.36
CA ALA A 206 18.37 -0.82 -17.77
C ALA A 206 18.52 0.59 -18.39
N ARG A 207 18.03 1.64 -17.73
CA ARG A 207 18.25 3.05 -18.13
C ARG A 207 19.66 3.53 -17.78
N HIS A 208 20.34 2.87 -16.83
CA HIS A 208 21.71 3.22 -16.47
C HIS A 208 22.67 2.90 -17.63
N PRO A 209 23.55 3.83 -18.05
CA PRO A 209 24.43 3.63 -19.21
C PRO A 209 25.31 2.39 -19.12
N SER A 210 25.86 2.11 -17.94
CA SER A 210 26.71 0.94 -17.68
C SER A 210 25.94 -0.35 -17.35
N PHE A 211 24.60 -0.36 -17.41
CA PHE A 211 23.84 -1.60 -17.15
C PHE A 211 24.12 -2.64 -18.23
N PRO A 212 24.49 -3.90 -17.87
CA PRO A 212 24.94 -4.90 -18.83
C PRO A 212 23.91 -5.16 -19.95
N LEU A 213 24.35 -5.00 -21.21
CA LEU A 213 23.48 -5.16 -22.39
C LEU A 213 22.82 -6.55 -22.45
N ARG A 214 23.52 -7.58 -21.97
CA ARG A 214 23.03 -8.97 -21.94
C ARG A 214 21.83 -9.19 -21.02
N LEU A 215 21.63 -8.31 -20.03
CA LEU A 215 20.52 -8.36 -19.09
C LEU A 215 19.30 -7.57 -19.59
N ARG A 216 19.47 -6.69 -20.60
CA ARG A 216 18.39 -5.83 -21.10
C ARG A 216 17.35 -6.64 -21.86
N ASN A 217 16.08 -6.29 -21.65
CA ASN A 217 14.91 -6.88 -22.30
C ASN A 217 14.83 -8.41 -22.17
N LYS A 218 15.40 -8.97 -21.09
CA LYS A 218 15.32 -10.40 -20.78
C LYS A 218 14.16 -10.68 -19.82
N PRO A 219 13.52 -11.85 -19.94
CA PRO A 219 12.55 -12.28 -18.95
C PRO A 219 13.24 -12.51 -17.59
N MET A 220 12.50 -12.32 -16.51
CA MET A 220 12.99 -12.58 -15.16
C MET A 220 13.48 -14.03 -15.02
N SER A 221 14.71 -14.18 -14.52
CA SER A 221 15.31 -15.44 -14.12
C SER A 221 16.23 -15.19 -12.93
N LYS A 222 16.66 -16.26 -12.24
CA LYS A 222 17.59 -16.13 -11.10
C LYS A 222 18.86 -15.36 -11.49
N LEU A 223 19.41 -15.62 -12.68
CA LEU A 223 20.59 -14.91 -13.18
C LEU A 223 20.33 -13.40 -13.34
N ILE A 224 19.17 -13.02 -13.91
CA ILE A 224 18.81 -11.59 -14.06
C ILE A 224 18.65 -10.94 -12.69
N TYR A 225 18.02 -11.64 -11.75
CA TYR A 225 17.82 -11.16 -10.38
C TYR A 225 19.16 -10.90 -9.69
N ASP A 226 20.02 -11.91 -9.60
CA ASP A 226 21.28 -11.87 -8.84
C ASP A 226 22.22 -10.78 -9.39
N GLU A 227 22.39 -10.71 -10.72
CA GLU A 227 23.30 -9.74 -11.32
C GLU A 227 22.76 -8.31 -11.33
N THR A 228 21.43 -8.14 -11.46
CA THR A 228 20.84 -6.80 -11.34
C THR A 228 20.96 -6.31 -9.91
N GLN A 229 20.79 -7.19 -8.92
CA GLN A 229 21.00 -6.86 -7.51
C GLN A 229 22.45 -6.48 -7.23
N GLU A 230 23.42 -7.26 -7.70
CA GLU A 230 24.86 -6.93 -7.56
C GLU A 230 25.19 -5.58 -8.20
N PHE A 231 24.70 -5.33 -9.42
CA PHE A 231 24.90 -4.07 -10.12
C PHE A 231 24.33 -2.87 -9.36
N LEU A 232 23.10 -2.97 -8.86
CA LEU A 232 22.45 -1.89 -8.12
C LEU A 232 23.08 -1.68 -6.74
N LEU A 233 23.53 -2.75 -6.08
CA LEU A 233 24.26 -2.67 -4.82
C LEU A 233 25.62 -1.95 -4.98
N ASP A 234 26.36 -2.25 -6.05
CA ASP A 234 27.60 -1.53 -6.38
C ASP A 234 27.34 -0.03 -6.56
N LYS A 235 26.23 0.33 -7.20
CA LYS A 235 25.88 1.73 -7.50
C LYS A 235 25.30 2.48 -6.30
N TRP A 236 24.44 1.85 -5.51
CA TRP A 236 23.67 2.52 -4.45
C TRP A 236 24.22 2.27 -3.05
N GLY A 237 25.10 1.27 -2.89
CA GLY A 237 25.75 0.94 -1.63
C GLY A 237 24.84 0.18 -0.65
N PRO A 238 25.20 0.17 0.65
CA PRO A 238 24.55 -0.65 1.67
C PRO A 238 23.06 -0.36 1.90
N LEU A 239 22.57 0.82 1.50
CA LEU A 239 21.17 1.22 1.59
C LEU A 239 20.47 1.16 0.22
N GLY A 240 20.92 0.26 -0.67
CA GLY A 240 20.36 0.10 -2.00
C GLY A 240 18.85 -0.17 -2.03
N GLY A 241 18.32 -0.87 -1.02
CA GLY A 241 16.88 -1.09 -0.87
C GLY A 241 16.11 0.21 -0.63
N TRP A 242 16.71 1.18 0.06
CA TRP A 242 16.11 2.51 0.22
C TRP A 242 16.15 3.33 -1.05
N CYS A 243 17.27 3.31 -1.77
CA CYS A 243 17.38 3.97 -3.07
C CYS A 243 16.30 3.43 -4.03
N GLN A 244 16.10 2.11 -4.05
CA GLN A 244 15.06 1.46 -4.83
C GLN A 244 13.65 2.00 -4.55
N ALA A 245 13.27 2.17 -3.27
CA ALA A 245 11.95 2.68 -2.91
C ALA A 245 11.70 4.09 -3.45
N VAL A 246 12.73 4.95 -3.43
CA VAL A 246 12.68 6.30 -4.00
C VAL A 246 12.54 6.25 -5.52
N MET A 247 13.37 5.43 -6.18
CA MET A 247 13.32 5.24 -7.64
C MET A 247 11.94 4.74 -8.09
N PHE A 248 11.36 3.80 -7.34
CA PHE A 248 10.04 3.25 -7.63
C PHE A 248 8.96 4.33 -7.48
N ALA A 249 8.97 5.09 -6.39
CA ALA A 249 8.01 6.18 -6.16
C ALA A 249 8.09 7.27 -7.25
N ALA A 250 9.29 7.60 -7.71
CA ALA A 250 9.50 8.54 -8.81
C ALA A 250 8.98 8.03 -10.16
N ASP A 251 9.04 6.71 -10.40
CA ASP A 251 8.68 6.11 -11.70
C ASP A 251 7.19 5.77 -11.84
N LEU A 252 6.38 5.94 -10.79
CA LEU A 252 4.95 5.69 -10.86
C LEU A 252 4.26 6.64 -11.87
N PRO A 253 3.29 6.16 -12.68
CA PRO A 253 2.53 7.01 -13.60
C PRO A 253 1.80 8.14 -12.86
N GLN A 254 1.71 9.35 -13.46
CA GLN A 254 0.91 10.43 -12.88
C GLN A 254 -0.55 9.96 -12.77
N ALA A 255 -1.11 9.96 -11.56
CA ALA A 255 -2.52 9.66 -11.39
C ALA A 255 -3.35 10.72 -12.13
N GLN A 256 -3.89 10.37 -13.29
CA GLN A 256 -4.84 11.22 -13.99
C GLN A 256 -6.07 11.37 -13.10
N VAL A 257 -6.25 12.56 -12.52
CA VAL A 257 -7.50 12.95 -11.89
C VAL A 257 -8.57 12.92 -12.99
N LYS A 258 -9.30 11.81 -13.09
CA LYS A 258 -10.48 11.71 -13.96
C LYS A 258 -11.55 12.61 -13.36
N VAL A 259 -11.57 13.87 -13.77
CA VAL A 259 -12.72 14.75 -13.61
C VAL A 259 -13.87 14.11 -14.37
N LYS A 260 -14.80 13.47 -13.64
CA LYS A 260 -16.05 13.00 -14.22
C LYS A 260 -16.82 14.22 -14.72
N LYS A 261 -16.79 14.48 -16.02
CA LYS A 261 -17.79 15.34 -16.68
C LYS A 261 -19.08 14.53 -16.76
N GLU A 262 -20.00 14.78 -15.83
CA GLU A 262 -21.37 14.28 -15.97
C GLU A 262 -22.00 14.96 -17.19
N LYS A 263 -22.25 14.18 -18.25
CA LYS A 263 -23.09 14.59 -19.37
C LYS A 263 -24.52 14.18 -19.02
N ILE A 264 -25.37 15.17 -18.74
CA ILE A 264 -26.82 15.00 -18.70
C ILE A 264 -27.26 14.76 -20.15
N VAL A 265 -27.76 13.56 -20.45
CA VAL A 265 -28.42 13.24 -21.73
C VAL A 265 -29.88 12.96 -21.43
N VAL A 266 -30.74 13.88 -21.85
CA VAL A 266 -32.19 13.72 -21.87
C VAL A 266 -32.55 12.96 -23.15
N THR A 267 -33.17 11.78 -23.02
CA THR A 267 -33.76 11.09 -24.18
C THR A 267 -35.18 10.62 -23.85
N GLN A 268 -36.12 11.06 -24.69
CA GLN A 268 -37.55 10.79 -24.64
C GLN A 268 -37.88 9.33 -25.01
N LYS A 269 -38.97 8.81 -24.43
CA LYS A 269 -39.52 7.46 -24.65
C LYS A 269 -40.23 7.34 -26.01
N ALA A 270 -40.12 6.17 -26.64
CA ALA A 270 -41.09 5.63 -27.60
C ALA A 270 -41.15 4.09 -27.48
N SER A 271 -42.26 3.50 -27.94
CA SER A 271 -42.97 2.32 -27.41
C SER A 271 -42.83 0.99 -28.18
N THR A 272 -42.92 -0.14 -27.43
CA THR A 272 -43.54 -1.47 -27.75
C THR A 272 -43.00 -2.35 -28.91
N PRO A 273 -43.28 -3.68 -28.99
CA PRO A 273 -43.89 -4.63 -28.03
C PRO A 273 -43.09 -5.93 -27.76
N VAL A 274 -43.61 -6.70 -26.80
CA VAL A 274 -43.14 -7.95 -26.17
C VAL A 274 -43.16 -9.18 -27.09
N LYS A 275 -42.16 -10.08 -26.95
CA LYS A 275 -42.31 -11.54 -27.08
C LYS A 275 -41.40 -12.28 -26.08
N ARG A 276 -41.98 -13.09 -25.19
CA ARG A 276 -41.29 -14.17 -24.44
C ARG A 276 -41.36 -15.44 -25.29
N PRO A 277 -40.36 -16.35 -25.21
CA PRO A 277 -40.57 -17.51 -24.34
C PRO A 277 -39.31 -18.12 -23.67
N LEU A 278 -39.60 -18.72 -22.50
CA LEU A 278 -39.11 -19.99 -21.92
C LEU A 278 -37.62 -20.19 -21.56
N GLU A 279 -37.44 -20.52 -20.28
CA GLU A 279 -36.27 -21.17 -19.69
C GLU A 279 -35.89 -22.44 -20.46
N ASN A 280 -34.58 -22.61 -20.69
CA ASN A 280 -33.91 -23.89 -20.60
C ASN A 280 -32.40 -23.65 -20.44
N ASP A 281 -31.89 -24.12 -19.31
CA ASP A 281 -30.46 -24.22 -19.02
C ASP A 281 -29.77 -25.14 -20.03
N PHE A 282 -28.82 -24.60 -20.78
CA PHE A 282 -27.77 -25.39 -21.43
C PHE A 282 -26.44 -24.69 -21.25
N ILE A 283 -25.61 -25.29 -20.39
CA ILE A 283 -24.17 -24.99 -20.29
C ILE A 283 -23.50 -25.63 -21.51
N THR A 284 -23.06 -24.81 -22.46
CA THR A 284 -22.08 -25.25 -23.47
C THR A 284 -20.70 -24.75 -23.07
N ASN A 285 -19.85 -25.68 -22.63
CA ASN A 285 -18.43 -25.41 -22.38
C ASN A 285 -17.75 -25.11 -23.73
N THR A 286 -17.23 -23.89 -23.87
CA THR A 286 -16.24 -23.58 -24.92
C THR A 286 -14.91 -23.29 -24.22
N GLU A 287 -13.89 -24.07 -24.56
CA GLU A 287 -12.52 -23.91 -24.05
C GLU A 287 -11.97 -22.50 -24.32
N LEU A 288 -11.51 -21.83 -23.26
CA LEU A 288 -10.74 -20.60 -23.35
C LEU A 288 -9.25 -20.91 -23.21
N LYS A 289 -8.51 -20.60 -24.27
CA LYS A 289 -7.06 -20.75 -24.38
C LYS A 289 -6.33 -19.96 -23.28
N ARG A 290 -5.38 -20.65 -22.63
CA ARG A 290 -4.44 -20.13 -21.63
C ARG A 290 -3.81 -18.80 -22.07
N THR A 291 -4.08 -17.73 -21.34
CA THR A 291 -3.23 -16.54 -21.29
C THR A 291 -3.06 -16.10 -19.84
N ARG A 292 -1.81 -15.79 -19.45
CA ARG A 292 -1.48 -15.16 -18.16
C ARG A 292 -2.15 -13.79 -18.14
N SER A 293 -2.82 -13.48 -17.03
CA SER A 293 -3.54 -12.21 -16.77
C SER A 293 -4.96 -12.13 -17.33
N ALA A 294 -5.87 -12.96 -16.79
CA ALA A 294 -7.31 -12.70 -16.87
C ALA A 294 -7.96 -12.96 -15.51
N THR A 295 -8.13 -11.90 -14.72
CA THR A 295 -9.15 -11.87 -13.67
C THR A 295 -9.90 -10.55 -13.77
N ARG A 296 -10.72 -10.45 -14.82
CA ARG A 296 -11.87 -9.55 -14.84
C ARG A 296 -13.08 -10.38 -15.21
N LEU A 297 -13.67 -11.05 -14.23
CA LEU A 297 -15.05 -11.54 -14.37
C LEU A 297 -15.96 -10.31 -14.45
N HIS A 298 -16.42 -9.98 -15.65
CA HIS A 298 -17.58 -9.11 -15.81
C HIS A 298 -18.82 -9.92 -15.46
N VAL A 299 -19.18 -9.97 -14.18
CA VAL A 299 -20.52 -10.39 -13.77
C VAL A 299 -21.45 -9.19 -13.97
N LYS A 300 -22.24 -9.19 -15.05
CA LYS A 300 -23.40 -8.31 -15.14
C LYS A 300 -24.43 -8.79 -14.12
N ARG A 301 -24.48 -8.14 -12.95
CA ARG A 301 -25.57 -8.31 -11.97
C ARG A 301 -26.63 -7.24 -12.27
N SER A 302 -27.77 -7.65 -12.82
CA SER A 302 -28.98 -6.82 -12.85
C SER A 302 -29.79 -7.12 -11.59
N THR A 303 -29.90 -6.15 -10.69
CA THR A 303 -30.80 -6.24 -9.53
C THR A 303 -32.12 -5.57 -9.90
N THR A 304 -33.20 -6.33 -9.97
CA THR A 304 -34.57 -5.80 -10.06
C THR A 304 -35.06 -5.47 -8.64
N VAL A 305 -35.25 -4.18 -8.35
CA VAL A 305 -35.95 -3.73 -7.14
C VAL A 305 -37.42 -3.53 -7.51
N ASN A 306 -38.30 -4.34 -6.94
CA ASN A 306 -39.74 -4.11 -7.01
C ASN A 306 -40.12 -3.05 -5.97
N VAL A 307 -40.40 -1.82 -6.41
CA VAL A 307 -41.06 -0.80 -5.58
C VAL A 307 -42.56 -0.95 -5.81
N LYS A 308 -43.32 -1.22 -4.74
CA LYS A 308 -44.79 -1.11 -4.75
C LYS A 308 -45.13 0.38 -4.59
N GLU A 309 -45.88 0.94 -5.54
CA GLU A 309 -46.48 2.27 -5.42
C GLU A 309 -47.68 2.18 -4.45
N GLU A 310 -47.67 2.95 -3.37
CA GLU A 310 -48.87 3.29 -2.59
C GLU A 310 -49.36 4.67 -3.06
N GLU A 311 -50.57 4.72 -3.59
CA GLU A 311 -51.24 5.96 -4.02
C GLU A 311 -51.66 6.81 -2.81
N ILE A 312 -51.08 8.00 -2.69
CA ILE A 312 -51.55 9.03 -1.75
C ILE A 312 -52.61 9.87 -2.47
N HIS A 313 -53.89 9.69 -2.11
CA HIS A 313 -54.98 10.55 -2.56
C HIS A 313 -55.02 11.83 -1.72
N VAL A 314 -54.74 12.99 -2.32
CA VAL A 314 -55.01 14.29 -1.72
C VAL A 314 -56.36 14.79 -2.25
N LYS A 315 -57.39 14.81 -1.39
CA LYS A 315 -58.64 15.52 -1.65
C LYS A 315 -58.42 17.00 -1.42
N ILE A 316 -58.89 17.82 -2.37
CA ILE A 316 -58.99 19.26 -2.24
C ILE A 316 -60.43 19.56 -1.82
N GLU A 317 -60.61 20.12 -0.62
CA GLU A 317 -61.75 20.95 -0.21
C GLU A 317 -61.20 22.28 0.32
#